data_AF-A0A7S4MT80-F1
#
_entry.id   AF-A0A7S4MT80-F1
#
_cell.length_a   1.000
_cell.length_b   1.000
_cell.length_c   1.000
_cell.angle_alpha   90.00
_cell.angle_beta   90.00
_cell.angle_gamma   90.00
#
_symmetry.space_group_name_H-M   'P 1'
#
loop_
_entity.id
_entity.type
_entity.pdbx_description
1 polymer ?
#
loop_
_entity_poly.entity_id
_entity_poly.type
_entity_poly.pdbx_seq_one_letter_code
_entity_poly.pdbx_strand_id
1 'polypeptide(L)'
;GMAEETPICMAKAAVYYFDQDSTSWQQADKGISMVYIYQDAVNNSYRVVGISQPDAKVVINSPIYKELFYQKSSETFHNWNDNAYLYGLNFASLTDANNFAETMQISVDSLNNASADFDEEQTPEPEPVEAAPEPEPEPEPEPEPEPEPEPVKKMEVVKPKPPEPKKPAAPKKPAEPSKPKPPEPKK
;
A
#
# COMPACT_ATOMS: atom_id res chain seq x y z
N GLY A 1 -28.52 15.90 -6.22
CA GLY A 1 -27.52 15.47 -7.20
C GLY A 1 -26.63 14.49 -6.51
N MET A 2 -26.35 13.34 -7.12
CA MET A 2 -25.35 12.41 -6.59
C MET A 2 -24.02 13.16 -6.58
N ALA A 3 -23.38 13.28 -5.41
CA ALA A 3 -22.03 13.82 -5.36
C ALA A 3 -21.14 12.88 -6.19
N GLU A 4 -20.49 13.43 -7.20
CA GLU A 4 -19.52 12.69 -7.99
C GLU A 4 -18.24 12.56 -7.15
N GLU A 5 -17.75 11.34 -6.99
CA GLU A 5 -16.41 11.13 -6.44
C GLU A 5 -15.38 11.89 -7.27
N THR A 6 -14.40 12.50 -6.60
CA THR A 6 -13.37 13.30 -7.28
C THR A 6 -12.00 12.61 -7.19
N PRO A 7 -11.20 12.58 -8.27
CA PRO A 7 -9.86 12.03 -8.21
C PRO A 7 -8.93 13.03 -7.51
N ILE A 8 -8.32 12.59 -6.40
CA ILE A 8 -7.38 13.41 -5.62
C ILE A 8 -5.91 13.04 -5.89
N CYS A 9 -5.67 11.90 -6.53
CA CYS A 9 -4.34 11.51 -7.03
C CYS A 9 -4.47 10.67 -8.31
N MET A 10 -3.45 10.74 -9.15
CA MET A 10 -3.28 9.89 -10.33
C MET A 10 -1.83 9.45 -10.41
N ALA A 11 -1.61 8.15 -10.64
CA ALA A 11 -0.31 7.55 -10.84
C ALA A 11 -0.36 6.55 -12.00
N LYS A 12 0.79 6.31 -12.63
CA LYS A 12 0.96 5.21 -13.59
C LYS A 12 1.67 4.06 -12.93
N ALA A 13 1.12 2.86 -13.04
CA ALA A 13 1.74 1.66 -12.46
C ALA A 13 1.35 0.39 -13.22
N ALA A 14 2.21 -0.62 -13.19
CA ALA A 14 1.79 -2.00 -13.47
C ALA A 14 1.13 -2.58 -12.22
N VAL A 15 -0.05 -3.18 -12.39
CA VAL A 15 -0.86 -3.70 -11.28
C VAL A 15 -0.62 -5.19 -11.11
N TYR A 16 -0.42 -5.61 -9.86
CA TYR A 16 -0.34 -6.99 -9.42
C TYR A 16 -1.36 -7.25 -8.33
N TYR A 17 -1.81 -8.49 -8.18
CA TYR A 17 -2.62 -8.93 -7.06
C TYR A 17 -2.24 -10.35 -6.64
N PHE A 18 -2.61 -10.69 -5.41
CA PHE A 18 -2.56 -12.03 -4.87
C PHE A 18 -3.95 -12.34 -4.31
N ASP A 19 -4.60 -13.37 -4.83
CA ASP A 19 -5.89 -13.85 -4.34
C ASP A 19 -5.72 -15.01 -3.34
N GLN A 20 -6.82 -15.50 -2.77
CA GLN A 20 -6.78 -16.53 -1.73
C GLN A 20 -6.26 -17.89 -2.22
N ASP A 21 -6.31 -18.16 -3.53
CA ASP A 21 -5.91 -19.44 -4.13
C ASP A 21 -4.51 -19.38 -4.77
N SER A 22 -3.96 -18.18 -4.93
CA SER A 22 -2.66 -17.93 -5.53
C SER A 22 -1.51 -18.22 -4.55
N THR A 23 -0.36 -18.58 -5.10
CA THR A 23 0.91 -18.70 -4.36
C THR A 23 1.96 -17.70 -4.84
N SER A 24 1.60 -16.86 -5.81
CA SER A 24 2.48 -15.84 -6.39
C SER A 24 1.70 -14.64 -6.91
N TRP A 25 2.36 -13.49 -6.99
CA TRP A 25 1.82 -12.27 -7.59
C TRP A 25 1.36 -12.50 -9.03
N GLN A 26 0.09 -12.20 -9.31
CA GLN A 26 -0.49 -12.20 -10.65
C GLN A 26 -0.50 -10.79 -11.20
N GLN A 27 -0.04 -10.60 -12.44
CA GLN A 27 -0.15 -9.31 -13.10
C GLN A 27 -1.58 -9.13 -13.63
N ALA A 28 -2.22 -8.00 -13.34
CA ALA A 28 -3.62 -7.79 -13.71
C ALA A 28 -3.84 -7.61 -15.21
N ASP A 29 -2.87 -7.02 -15.89
CA ASP A 29 -2.83 -6.86 -17.34
C ASP A 29 -1.38 -6.98 -17.85
N LYS A 30 -1.16 -6.81 -19.16
CA LYS A 30 0.20 -6.88 -19.75
C LYS A 30 0.91 -5.52 -19.81
N GLY A 31 0.41 -4.50 -19.12
CA GLY A 31 0.79 -3.11 -19.37
C GLY A 31 0.79 -2.22 -18.13
N ILE A 32 0.52 -0.94 -18.40
CA ILE A 32 0.40 0.13 -17.41
C ILE A 32 -1.08 0.44 -17.23
N SER A 33 -1.48 0.63 -15.98
CA SER A 33 -2.76 1.17 -15.59
C SER A 33 -2.63 2.64 -15.16
N MET A 34 -3.69 3.42 -15.39
CA MET A 34 -3.91 4.68 -14.70
C MET A 34 -4.58 4.35 -13.37
N VAL A 35 -3.89 4.64 -12.27
CA VAL A 35 -4.37 4.34 -10.92
C VAL A 35 -4.71 5.65 -10.23
N TYR A 36 -5.94 5.73 -9.74
CA TYR A 36 -6.49 6.91 -9.08
C TYR A 36 -6.81 6.61 -7.63
N ILE A 37 -6.64 7.60 -6.78
CA ILE A 37 -7.32 7.64 -5.48
C ILE A 37 -8.49 8.61 -5.66
N TYR A 38 -9.70 8.11 -5.43
CA TYR A 38 -10.93 8.89 -5.44
C TYR A 38 -11.38 9.20 -4.01
N GLN A 39 -11.98 10.37 -3.83
CA GLN A 39 -12.64 10.79 -2.61
C GLN A 39 -14.12 11.08 -2.89
N ASP A 40 -14.98 10.50 -2.06
CA ASP A 40 -16.34 10.97 -1.83
C ASP A 40 -16.35 11.84 -0.58
N ALA A 41 -16.38 13.16 -0.77
CA ALA A 41 -16.36 14.12 0.34
C ALA A 41 -17.67 14.12 1.16
N VAL A 42 -18.79 13.66 0.57
CA VAL A 42 -20.09 13.62 1.27
C VAL A 42 -20.11 12.46 2.26
N ASN A 43 -19.61 11.30 1.83
CA ASN A 43 -19.56 10.10 2.66
C ASN A 43 -18.24 9.95 3.43
N ASN A 44 -17.32 10.91 3.29
CA ASN A 44 -15.95 10.84 3.80
C ASN A 44 -15.30 9.48 3.52
N SER A 45 -15.40 9.03 2.27
CA SER A 45 -14.90 7.71 1.85
C SER A 45 -13.90 7.84 0.71
N TYR A 46 -13.02 6.85 0.61
CA TYR A 46 -11.95 6.84 -0.37
C TYR A 46 -11.84 5.47 -1.02
N ARG A 47 -11.38 5.44 -2.26
CA ARG A 47 -11.07 4.18 -2.95
C ARG A 47 -9.95 4.33 -3.96
N VAL A 48 -9.25 3.23 -4.20
CA VAL A 48 -8.30 3.10 -5.29
C VAL A 48 -8.99 2.48 -6.50
N VAL A 49 -8.90 3.14 -7.65
CA VAL A 49 -9.42 2.64 -8.93
C VAL A 49 -8.28 2.57 -9.94
N GLY A 50 -8.05 1.38 -10.49
CA GLY A 50 -7.05 1.13 -11.51
C GLY A 50 -7.72 0.83 -12.84
N ILE A 51 -7.41 1.59 -13.88
CA ILE A 51 -7.93 1.39 -15.23
C ILE A 51 -6.77 1.02 -16.15
N SER A 52 -6.84 -0.18 -16.72
CA SER A 52 -5.86 -0.69 -17.67
C SER A 52 -5.81 0.21 -18.92
N GLN A 53 -4.65 0.75 -19.27
CA GLN A 53 -4.52 1.51 -20.53
C GLN A 53 -4.72 0.63 -21.79
N PRO A 54 -4.25 -0.64 -21.84
CA PRO A 54 -4.46 -1.50 -22.99
C PRO A 54 -5.92 -1.73 -23.42
N ASP A 55 -6.84 -1.96 -22.49
CA ASP A 55 -8.21 -2.40 -22.80
C ASP A 55 -9.31 -1.63 -22.05
N ALA A 56 -8.94 -0.56 -21.32
CA ALA A 56 -9.83 0.25 -20.50
C ALA A 56 -10.59 -0.54 -19.41
N LYS A 57 -10.13 -1.74 -19.05
CA LYS A 57 -10.74 -2.55 -18.00
C LYS A 57 -10.39 -2.01 -16.62
N VAL A 58 -11.37 -2.03 -15.72
CA VAL A 58 -11.12 -1.82 -14.29
C VAL A 58 -10.38 -3.03 -13.72
N VAL A 59 -9.16 -2.82 -13.26
CA VAL A 59 -8.27 -3.84 -12.68
C VAL A 59 -8.09 -3.70 -11.17
N ILE A 60 -8.42 -2.53 -10.60
CA ILE A 60 -8.54 -2.32 -9.15
C ILE A 60 -9.84 -1.55 -8.90
N ASN A 61 -10.59 -1.97 -7.89
CA ASN A 61 -11.68 -1.20 -7.29
C ASN A 61 -11.70 -1.54 -5.80
N SER A 62 -10.75 -0.95 -5.07
CA SER A 62 -10.45 -1.32 -3.68
C SER A 62 -10.79 -0.16 -2.75
N PRO A 63 -11.67 -0.34 -1.75
CA PRO A 63 -11.97 0.70 -0.77
C PRO A 63 -10.76 0.94 0.14
N ILE A 64 -10.55 2.19 0.55
CA ILE A 64 -9.60 2.53 1.61
C ILE A 64 -10.39 2.62 2.91
N TYR A 65 -9.95 1.87 3.92
CA TYR A 65 -10.59 1.80 5.24
C TYR A 65 -9.65 2.31 6.33
N LYS A 66 -10.22 2.55 7.53
CA LYS A 66 -9.46 2.92 8.73
C LYS A 66 -8.38 1.89 9.00
N GLU A 67 -7.21 2.34 9.43
CA GLU A 67 -6.07 1.48 9.74
C GLU A 67 -5.59 0.60 8.55
N LEU A 68 -5.96 0.95 7.32
CA LEU A 68 -5.44 0.27 6.13
C LEU A 68 -3.91 0.30 6.16
N PHE A 69 -3.30 -0.89 6.08
CA PHE A 69 -1.86 -1.03 6.15
C PHE A 69 -1.23 -0.94 4.77
N TYR A 70 -0.67 0.23 4.46
CA TYR A 70 0.04 0.50 3.21
C TYR A 70 1.55 0.32 3.39
N GLN A 71 2.17 -0.51 2.55
CA GLN A 71 3.59 -0.86 2.66
C GLN A 71 4.39 -0.43 1.44
N LYS A 72 5.51 0.27 1.67
CA LYS A 72 6.52 0.57 0.65
C LYS A 72 7.60 -0.52 0.60
N SER A 73 7.33 -1.64 -0.05
CA SER A 73 8.30 -2.76 -0.11
C SER A 73 9.57 -2.44 -0.92
N SER A 74 9.51 -1.45 -1.82
CA SER A 74 10.67 -0.78 -2.42
C SER A 74 10.32 0.66 -2.77
N GLU A 75 11.25 1.42 -3.35
CA GLU A 75 11.03 2.81 -3.79
C GLU A 75 9.90 2.96 -4.83
N THR A 76 9.62 1.93 -5.62
CA THR A 76 8.58 1.97 -6.67
C THR A 76 7.62 0.78 -6.59
N PHE A 77 7.75 -0.09 -5.60
CA PHE A 77 6.80 -1.18 -5.38
C PHE A 77 6.14 -1.06 -4.02
N HIS A 78 4.86 -0.70 -4.03
CA HIS A 78 4.05 -0.58 -2.83
C HIS A 78 2.87 -1.55 -2.87
N ASN A 79 2.31 -1.90 -1.71
CA ASN A 79 1.18 -2.82 -1.61
C ASN A 79 0.29 -2.50 -0.41
N TRP A 80 -0.95 -2.97 -0.49
CA TRP A 80 -1.95 -3.01 0.58
C TRP A 80 -2.91 -4.17 0.30
N ASN A 81 -3.63 -4.63 1.30
CA ASN A 81 -4.70 -5.61 1.10
C ASN A 81 -6.07 -4.96 1.27
N ASP A 82 -7.08 -5.61 0.70
CA ASP A 82 -8.46 -5.49 1.16
C ASP A 82 -9.01 -6.87 1.54
N ASN A 83 -10.34 -7.02 1.54
CA ASN A 83 -11.01 -8.27 1.91
C ASN A 83 -10.82 -9.40 0.89
N ALA A 84 -10.45 -9.07 -0.35
CA ALA A 84 -10.39 -10.03 -1.45
C ALA A 84 -8.96 -10.26 -1.93
N TYR A 85 -8.15 -9.21 -2.01
CA TYR A 85 -6.83 -9.28 -2.64
C TYR A 85 -5.77 -8.54 -1.84
N LEU A 86 -4.53 -9.03 -1.91
CA LEU A 86 -3.34 -8.22 -1.67
C LEU A 86 -2.92 -7.57 -2.99
N TYR A 87 -3.10 -6.25 -3.12
CA TYR A 87 -2.74 -5.49 -4.32
C TYR A 87 -1.30 -4.99 -4.24
N GLY A 88 -0.64 -4.93 -5.39
CA GLY A 88 0.71 -4.42 -5.55
C GLY A 88 0.81 -3.49 -6.75
N LEU A 89 1.46 -2.35 -6.57
CA LEU A 89 1.70 -1.38 -7.62
C LEU A 89 3.19 -1.27 -7.87
N ASN A 90 3.62 -1.55 -9.11
CA ASN A 90 4.94 -1.18 -9.59
C ASN A 90 4.85 0.13 -10.37
N PHE A 91 5.15 1.24 -9.71
CA PHE A 91 5.01 2.58 -10.25
C PHE A 91 5.96 2.85 -11.41
N ALA A 92 5.48 3.59 -12.41
CA ALA A 92 6.26 3.97 -13.59
C ALA A 92 7.38 4.97 -13.27
N SER A 93 7.29 5.66 -12.14
CA SER A 93 8.31 6.60 -11.66
C SER A 93 8.32 6.69 -10.13
N LEU A 94 9.45 7.14 -9.56
CA LEU A 94 9.57 7.45 -8.14
C LEU A 94 8.63 8.59 -7.72
N THR A 95 8.41 9.56 -8.59
CA THR A 95 7.47 10.67 -8.35
C THR A 95 6.04 10.15 -8.21
N ASP A 96 5.59 9.28 -9.11
CA ASP A 96 4.27 8.63 -9.01
C ASP A 96 4.15 7.85 -7.70
N ALA A 97 5.18 7.08 -7.34
CA ALA A 97 5.21 6.28 -6.12
C ALA A 97 5.06 7.14 -4.85
N ASN A 98 5.83 8.24 -4.78
CA ASN A 98 5.81 9.14 -3.63
C ASN A 98 4.49 9.89 -3.50
N ASN A 99 3.99 10.49 -4.59
CA ASN A 99 2.73 11.23 -4.59
C ASN A 99 1.55 10.33 -4.20
N PHE A 100 1.54 9.09 -4.73
CA PHE A 100 0.49 8.12 -4.40
C PHE A 100 0.56 7.71 -2.94
N ALA A 101 1.76 7.44 -2.41
CA ALA A 101 1.92 7.06 -1.02
C ALA A 101 1.54 8.18 -0.04
N GLU A 102 1.91 9.43 -0.33
CA GLU A 102 1.52 10.59 0.47
C GLU A 102 0.00 10.76 0.49
N THR A 103 -0.64 10.68 -0.68
CA THR A 103 -2.12 10.80 -0.76
C THR A 103 -2.82 9.65 -0.05
N MET A 104 -2.31 8.42 -0.18
CA MET A 104 -2.82 7.26 0.53
C MET A 104 -2.75 7.47 2.05
N GLN A 105 -1.60 7.93 2.56
CA GLN A 105 -1.40 8.20 3.98
C GLN A 105 -2.38 9.27 4.49
N ILE A 106 -2.49 10.41 3.79
CA ILE A 106 -3.46 11.46 4.15
C ILE A 106 -4.89 10.93 4.17
N SER A 107 -5.26 10.07 3.22
CA SER A 107 -6.60 9.48 3.15
C SER A 107 -6.88 8.56 4.35
N VAL A 108 -5.92 7.70 4.71
CA VAL A 108 -6.03 6.80 5.86
C VAL A 108 -6.06 7.59 7.18
N ASP A 109 -5.20 8.59 7.34
CA ASP A 109 -5.17 9.46 8.52
C ASP A 109 -6.49 10.23 8.69
N SER A 110 -7.08 10.74 7.60
CA SER A 110 -8.40 11.38 7.64
C SER A 110 -9.51 10.44 8.11
N LEU A 111 -9.44 9.15 7.73
CA LEU A 111 -10.41 8.15 8.18
C LEU A 111 -10.20 7.79 9.65
N ASN A 112 -8.95 7.68 10.10
CA ASN A 112 -8.62 7.39 11.50
C ASN A 112 -9.06 8.54 12.43
N ASN A 113 -8.81 9.79 12.04
CA ASN A 113 -9.16 10.95 12.86
C ASN A 113 -10.67 11.23 12.89
N ALA A 114 -11.42 10.89 11.83
CA ALA A 114 -12.88 11.03 11.84
C ALA A 114 -13.59 10.16 12.89
N SER A 115 -12.90 9.20 13.52
CA SER A 115 -13.41 8.43 14.67
C SER A 115 -13.13 9.06 16.03
N ALA A 116 -12.13 9.96 16.13
CA ALA A 116 -11.63 10.43 17.41
C ALA A 116 -12.58 11.44 18.09
N ASP A 117 -13.51 12.03 17.33
CA ASP A 117 -14.51 12.98 17.85
C ASP A 117 -15.68 12.31 18.60
N PHE A 118 -15.65 10.98 18.85
CA PHE A 118 -16.69 10.26 19.60
C PHE A 118 -16.23 9.65 20.94
N ASP A 119 -15.00 9.90 21.39
CA ASP A 119 -14.49 9.41 22.69
C ASP A 119 -14.38 10.53 23.76
N GLU A 120 -15.01 11.67 23.53
CA GLU A 120 -15.03 12.79 24.48
C GLU A 120 -16.45 13.02 25.03
N GLU A 121 -17.04 12.02 25.69
CA GLU A 121 -18.15 12.27 26.63
C GLU A 121 -18.28 11.18 27.71
N GLN A 122 -18.01 11.60 28.96
CA GLN A 122 -18.47 11.07 30.25
C GLN A 122 -17.63 9.98 30.96
N THR A 123 -16.46 10.37 31.48
CA THR A 123 -16.03 9.88 32.80
C THR A 123 -16.59 10.84 33.86
N PRO A 124 -17.55 10.45 34.71
CA PRO A 124 -17.88 11.25 35.89
C PRO A 124 -16.67 11.24 36.83
N GLU A 125 -16.23 12.43 37.21
CA GLU A 125 -15.22 12.66 38.25
C GLU A 125 -15.70 11.99 39.55
N PRO A 126 -14.95 11.02 40.13
CA PRO A 126 -15.36 10.42 41.39
C PRO A 126 -15.23 11.45 42.52
N GLU A 127 -16.33 11.71 43.24
CA GLU A 127 -16.34 12.52 44.45
C GLU A 127 -15.34 11.98 45.49
N PRO A 128 -14.70 12.85 46.30
CA PRO A 128 -13.68 12.43 47.26
C PRO A 128 -14.32 11.67 48.42
N VAL A 129 -14.13 10.35 48.45
CA VAL A 129 -14.45 9.52 49.62
C VAL A 129 -13.39 9.77 50.72
N GLU A 130 -13.88 10.09 51.92
CA GLU A 130 -13.07 10.37 53.10
C GLU A 130 -12.15 9.18 53.46
N ALA A 131 -10.89 9.51 53.77
CA ALA A 131 -9.82 8.55 54.04
C ALA A 131 -10.08 7.69 55.28
N ALA A 132 -10.24 6.38 55.08
CA ALA A 132 -9.92 5.38 56.08
C ALA A 132 -8.41 5.08 56.03
N PRO A 133 -7.73 4.82 57.17
CA PRO A 133 -6.31 4.49 57.13
C PRO A 133 -6.08 3.13 56.47
N GLU A 134 -5.30 3.10 55.38
CA GLU A 134 -4.81 1.87 54.74
C GLU A 134 -3.85 1.12 55.70
N PRO A 135 -3.93 -0.22 55.77
CA PRO A 135 -2.92 -1.01 56.46
C PRO A 135 -1.60 -1.00 55.67
N GLU A 136 -0.47 -0.93 56.39
CA GLU A 136 0.87 -1.03 55.79
C GLU A 136 1.03 -2.35 55.02
N PRO A 137 1.60 -2.34 53.81
CA PRO A 137 1.80 -3.55 53.02
C PRO A 137 2.92 -4.41 53.63
N GLU A 138 2.64 -5.71 53.82
CA GLU A 138 3.67 -6.71 54.11
C GLU A 138 4.63 -6.83 52.90
N PRO A 139 5.93 -7.12 53.12
CA PRO A 139 6.89 -7.25 52.04
C PRO A 139 6.55 -8.45 51.14
N GLU A 140 6.45 -8.20 49.83
CA GLU A 140 6.27 -9.25 48.83
C GLU A 140 7.49 -10.19 48.79
N PRO A 141 7.29 -11.51 48.61
CA PRO A 141 8.38 -12.45 48.41
C PRO A 141 9.10 -12.18 47.09
N GLU A 142 10.43 -12.30 47.09
CA GLU A 142 11.24 -12.17 45.87
C GLU A 142 10.84 -13.22 44.82
N PRO A 143 10.80 -12.85 43.52
CA PRO A 143 10.40 -13.76 42.46
C PRO A 143 11.44 -14.87 42.25
N GLU A 144 10.97 -16.11 42.13
CA GLU A 144 11.80 -17.24 41.70
C GLU A 144 12.30 -17.02 40.25
N PRO A 145 13.50 -17.49 39.90
CA PRO A 145 14.04 -17.32 38.55
C PRO A 145 13.22 -18.08 37.50
N GLU A 146 12.89 -17.41 36.39
CA GLU A 146 12.17 -18.01 35.26
C GLU A 146 12.98 -19.16 34.61
N PRO A 147 12.30 -20.23 34.15
CA PRO A 147 12.95 -21.29 33.38
C PRO A 147 13.37 -20.80 31.99
N GLU A 148 14.55 -21.24 31.53
CA GLU A 148 15.05 -20.92 30.19
C GLU A 148 14.14 -21.50 29.08
N PRO A 149 13.88 -20.75 27.99
CA PRO A 149 13.01 -21.19 26.91
C PRO A 149 13.66 -22.27 26.02
N GLU A 150 12.90 -23.32 25.70
CA GLU A 150 13.28 -24.34 24.73
C GLU A 150 13.30 -23.78 23.28
N PRO A 151 14.21 -24.27 22.40
CA PRO A 151 14.31 -23.78 21.04
C PRO A 151 13.14 -24.25 20.15
N VAL A 152 12.28 -23.31 19.76
CA VAL A 152 11.19 -23.53 18.80
C VAL A 152 11.75 -23.70 17.38
N LYS A 153 11.45 -24.83 16.73
CA LYS A 153 11.77 -25.08 15.32
C LYS A 153 10.97 -24.12 14.43
N LYS A 154 11.67 -23.21 13.75
CA LYS A 154 11.09 -22.27 12.78
C LYS A 154 10.65 -23.03 11.52
N MET A 155 9.35 -23.09 11.26
CA MET A 155 8.84 -23.30 9.90
C MET A 155 8.91 -21.95 9.18
N GLU A 156 9.70 -21.87 8.12
CA GLU A 156 9.81 -20.68 7.27
C GLU A 156 8.47 -20.39 6.58
N VAL A 157 7.76 -19.35 7.02
CA VAL A 157 6.72 -18.70 6.23
C VAL A 157 7.43 -17.96 5.10
N VAL A 158 7.44 -18.54 3.91
CA VAL A 158 7.98 -17.91 2.70
C VAL A 158 7.03 -16.78 2.30
N LYS A 159 7.30 -15.55 2.77
CA LYS A 159 6.62 -14.36 2.25
C LYS A 159 6.99 -14.18 0.77
N PRO A 160 6.02 -14.05 -0.15
CA PRO A 160 6.32 -13.92 -1.57
C PRO A 160 7.08 -12.62 -1.83
N LYS A 161 8.29 -12.74 -2.39
CA LYS A 161 9.14 -11.61 -2.77
C LYS A 161 8.45 -10.81 -3.90
N PRO A 162 8.41 -9.46 -3.82
CA PRO A 162 7.90 -8.62 -4.89
C PRO A 162 8.60 -8.91 -6.24
N PRO A 163 7.89 -8.81 -7.37
CA PRO A 163 8.52 -8.89 -8.68
C PRO A 163 9.51 -7.74 -8.88
N GLU A 164 10.73 -8.06 -9.32
CA GLU A 164 11.77 -7.05 -9.54
C GLU A 164 11.36 -6.08 -10.66
N PRO A 165 11.61 -4.76 -10.48
CA PRO A 165 11.33 -3.77 -11.52
C PRO A 165 12.17 -4.06 -12.77
N LYS A 166 11.50 -4.25 -13.92
CA LYS A 166 12.18 -4.35 -15.22
C LYS A 166 12.83 -3.02 -15.55
N LYS A 167 14.17 -2.99 -15.57
CA LYS A 167 14.98 -1.83 -15.97
C LYS A 167 14.47 -1.27 -17.33
N PRO A 168 14.29 0.06 -17.47
CA PRO A 168 13.89 0.65 -18.75
C PRO A 168 14.88 0.25 -19.86
N ALA A 169 14.35 -0.23 -20.98
CA ALA A 169 15.16 -0.53 -22.16
C ALA A 169 15.86 0.75 -22.62
N ALA A 170 17.20 0.71 -22.69
CA ALA A 170 17.99 1.83 -23.18
C ALA A 170 17.51 2.27 -24.57
N PRO A 171 17.43 3.59 -24.87
CA PRO A 171 17.00 4.06 -26.16
C PRO A 171 17.92 3.48 -27.26
N LYS A 172 17.31 2.83 -28.26
CA LYS A 172 18.04 2.29 -29.41
C LYS A 172 18.76 3.45 -30.10
N LYS A 173 20.10 3.37 -30.17
CA LYS A 173 20.95 4.32 -30.91
C LYS A 173 20.40 4.49 -32.34
N PRO A 174 20.25 5.72 -32.86
CA PRO A 174 19.82 5.94 -34.24
C PRO A 174 20.72 5.18 -35.22
N ALA A 175 20.10 4.54 -36.22
CA ALA A 175 20.81 3.81 -37.26
C ALA A 175 21.79 4.75 -37.99
N GLU A 176 23.05 4.35 -38.03
CA GLU A 176 24.11 5.08 -38.74
C GLU A 176 23.79 5.07 -40.26
N PRO A 177 23.87 6.21 -40.96
CA PRO A 177 23.55 6.25 -42.38
C PRO A 177 24.49 5.34 -43.17
N SER A 178 23.92 4.43 -43.95
CA SER A 178 24.65 3.48 -44.77
C SER A 178 25.53 4.22 -45.79
N LYS A 179 26.83 3.94 -45.78
CA LYS A 179 27.77 4.50 -46.77
C LYS A 179 27.35 4.09 -48.20
N PRO A 180 27.41 5.00 -49.18
CA PRO A 180 27.07 4.66 -50.56
C PRO A 180 28.09 3.67 -51.14
N LYS A 181 27.57 2.69 -51.90
CA LYS A 181 28.36 1.67 -52.60
C LYS A 181 29.23 2.34 -53.68
N PRO A 182 30.51 1.98 -53.82
CA PRO A 182 31.37 2.55 -54.87
C PRO A 182 30.88 2.14 -56.27
N PRO A 183 31.06 2.99 -57.29
CA PRO A 183 30.61 2.73 -58.64
C PRO A 183 31.42 1.59 -59.28
N GLU A 184 30.74 0.74 -60.04
CA GLU A 184 31.37 -0.36 -60.77
C GLU A 184 32.27 0.15 -61.91
N PRO A 185 33.40 -0.52 -62.16
CA PRO A 185 34.30 -0.13 -63.23
C PRO A 185 33.68 -0.38 -64.61
N LYS A 186 33.73 0.62 -65.47
CA LYS A 186 33.30 0.51 -66.87
C LYS A 186 34.32 -0.32 -67.66
N LYS A 187 33.83 -1.32 -68.40
CA LYS A 187 34.58 -2.04 -69.44
C LYS A 187 34.77 -1.17 -70.67
#